data_AF-A0A7V1BL41-F1
#
_entry.id   AF-A0A7V1BL41-F1
#
_cell.length_a   1.000
_cell.length_b   1.000
_cell.length_c   1.000
_cell.angle_alpha   90.00
_cell.angle_beta   90.00
_cell.angle_gamma   90.00
#
_symmetry.space_group_name_H-M   'P 1'
#
loop_
_entity.id
_entity.type
_entity.pdbx_description
1 polymer ?
#
loop_
_entity_poly.entity_id
_entity_poly.type
_entity_poly.pdbx_seq_one_letter_code
_entity_poly.pdbx_strand_id
1 'polypeptide(L)'
;MMGYQAVYDLVGGNVAELSRSNPNDYTNACALRMSRAFNYGGYQVPTGTITPRTSIYRVRGGDGLPYILRVTGVIDFVRHNWGLPDKTLTPDQSATLNGLKGLIVVGVQGWGDATGHVTLWDGSSTGDGTDYQNPNSSAYRNPGVSPVRILYWELK
;
A
#
# COMPACT_ATOMS: atom_id res chain seq x y z
N MET A 1 13.61 -8.36 7.48
CA MET A 1 12.75 -7.32 6.88
C MET A 1 13.65 -6.18 6.42
N MET A 2 13.65 -5.82 5.13
CA MET A 2 14.43 -4.67 4.64
C MET A 2 13.82 -3.38 5.20
N GLY A 3 14.65 -2.49 5.77
CA GLY A 3 14.22 -1.16 6.20
C GLY A 3 13.65 -0.35 5.03
N TYR A 4 12.80 0.65 5.31
CA TYR A 4 12.12 1.44 4.27
C TYR A 4 13.12 2.01 3.26
N GLN A 5 14.26 2.54 3.72
CA GLN A 5 15.30 3.13 2.88
C GLN A 5 15.84 2.15 1.83
N ALA A 6 16.02 0.87 2.19
CA ALA A 6 16.50 -0.14 1.25
C ALA A 6 15.52 -0.39 0.10
N VAL A 7 14.21 -0.18 0.32
CA VAL A 7 13.19 -0.26 -0.74
C VAL A 7 13.32 0.93 -1.70
N TYR A 8 13.53 2.14 -1.16
CA TYR A 8 13.76 3.33 -1.97
C TYR A 8 15.05 3.19 -2.79
N ASP A 9 16.13 2.71 -2.18
CA ASP A 9 17.41 2.49 -2.85
C ASP A 9 17.31 1.41 -3.94
N LEU A 10 16.54 0.34 -3.70
CA LEU A 10 16.26 -0.71 -4.70
C LEU A 10 15.56 -0.15 -5.95
N VAL A 11 14.62 0.78 -5.78
CA VAL A 11 13.91 1.40 -6.90
C VAL A 11 14.77 2.46 -7.60
N GLY A 12 15.62 3.16 -6.85
CA GLY A 12 16.59 4.10 -7.41
C GLY A 12 15.95 5.36 -8.03
N GLY A 13 16.75 6.10 -8.80
CA GLY A 13 16.31 7.32 -9.48
C GLY A 13 15.77 8.39 -8.53
N ASN A 14 14.81 9.18 -9.01
CA ASN A 14 14.23 10.26 -8.24
C ASN A 14 13.52 9.75 -6.97
N VAL A 15 13.00 8.52 -6.99
CA VAL A 15 12.40 7.87 -5.80
C VAL A 15 13.41 7.79 -4.66
N ALA A 16 14.62 7.28 -4.93
CA ALA A 16 15.67 7.18 -3.91
C ALA A 16 16.17 8.55 -3.44
N GLU A 17 16.37 9.48 -4.38
CA GLU A 17 16.83 10.84 -4.08
C GLU A 17 15.86 11.61 -3.18
N LEU A 18 14.55 11.51 -3.45
CA LEU A 18 13.50 12.15 -2.65
C LEU A 18 13.49 11.64 -1.21
N SER A 19 13.62 10.31 -1.03
CA SER A 19 13.67 9.71 0.31
C SER A 19 14.92 10.11 1.08
N ARG A 20 16.09 10.22 0.43
CA ARG A 20 17.32 10.69 1.09
C ARG A 20 17.26 12.17 1.45
N SER A 21 16.62 12.97 0.60
CA SER A 21 16.50 14.42 0.81
C SER A 21 15.46 14.78 1.87
N ASN A 22 14.41 13.94 2.02
CA ASN A 22 13.30 14.18 2.94
C ASN A 22 12.97 12.90 3.73
N PRO A 23 13.91 12.36 4.54
CA PRO A 23 13.77 11.03 5.14
C PRO A 23 12.53 10.88 6.02
N ASN A 24 12.11 11.95 6.69
CA ASN A 24 10.92 11.96 7.55
C ASN A 24 9.60 11.84 6.77
N ASP A 25 9.55 12.29 5.51
CA ASP A 25 8.34 12.29 4.68
C ASP A 25 8.13 10.96 3.92
N TYR A 26 9.17 10.12 3.90
CA TYR A 26 9.28 8.88 3.11
C TYR A 26 9.65 7.68 3.99
N THR A 27 9.20 7.67 5.25
CA THR A 27 9.36 6.54 6.17
C THR A 27 8.46 5.35 5.82
N ASN A 28 7.37 5.58 5.09
CA ASN A 28 6.42 4.54 4.68
C ASN A 28 6.73 4.04 3.26
N ALA A 29 7.18 2.78 3.16
CA ALA A 29 7.48 2.13 1.88
C ALA A 29 6.34 1.25 1.34
N CYS A 30 5.17 1.14 1.99
CA CYS A 30 4.13 0.22 1.54
C CYS A 30 3.59 0.56 0.15
N ALA A 31 3.30 1.85 -0.11
CA ALA A 31 2.85 2.32 -1.41
C ALA A 31 3.91 2.07 -2.50
N LEU A 32 5.18 2.29 -2.18
CA LEU A 32 6.29 2.02 -3.10
C LEU A 32 6.41 0.54 -3.45
N ARG A 33 6.33 -0.36 -2.45
CA ARG A 33 6.35 -1.82 -2.68
C ARG A 33 5.20 -2.24 -3.59
N MET A 34 3.99 -1.74 -3.33
CA MET A 34 2.82 -2.05 -4.16
C MET A 34 2.95 -1.48 -5.56
N SER A 35 3.43 -0.25 -5.72
CA SER A 35 3.67 0.34 -7.03
C SER A 35 4.70 -0.46 -7.83
N ARG A 36 5.73 -1.00 -7.17
CA ARG A 36 6.67 -1.92 -7.81
C ARG A 36 6.01 -3.23 -8.20
N ALA A 37 5.19 -3.82 -7.32
CA ALA A 37 4.44 -5.03 -7.64
C ALA A 37 3.54 -4.85 -8.87
N PHE A 38 2.87 -3.70 -9.01
CA PHE A 38 2.09 -3.35 -10.20
C PHE A 38 2.95 -3.25 -11.46
N ASN A 39 4.04 -2.48 -11.40
CA ASN A 39 4.94 -2.25 -12.52
C ASN A 39 5.56 -3.53 -13.07
N TYR A 40 5.95 -4.46 -12.21
CA TYR A 40 6.58 -5.73 -12.62
C TYR A 40 5.60 -6.90 -12.73
N GLY A 41 4.37 -6.76 -12.21
CA GLY A 41 3.31 -7.76 -12.26
C GLY A 41 2.39 -7.65 -13.48
N GLY A 42 2.77 -6.83 -14.48
CA GLY A 42 1.98 -6.65 -15.71
C GLY A 42 0.83 -5.65 -15.60
N TYR A 43 0.72 -4.92 -14.49
CA TYR A 43 -0.31 -3.89 -14.27
C TYR A 43 0.31 -2.49 -14.11
N GLN A 44 1.06 -2.06 -15.12
CA GLN A 44 1.96 -0.92 -15.00
C GLN A 44 1.26 0.39 -14.64
N VAL A 45 1.90 1.17 -13.76
CA VAL A 45 1.47 2.54 -13.47
C VAL A 45 1.70 3.40 -14.72
N PRO A 46 0.68 4.11 -15.24
CA PRO A 46 0.85 4.95 -16.43
C PRO A 46 1.77 6.14 -16.17
N THR A 47 2.36 6.70 -17.22
CA THR A 47 3.11 7.97 -17.18
C THR A 47 2.21 9.21 -17.37
N GLY A 48 1.06 9.04 -18.03
CA GLY A 48 0.06 10.09 -18.30
C GLY A 48 -1.04 10.13 -17.24
N THR A 49 -2.15 10.82 -17.50
CA THR A 49 -3.29 10.89 -16.58
C THR A 49 -3.76 9.50 -16.20
N ILE A 50 -3.74 9.18 -14.90
CA ILE A 50 -4.26 7.90 -14.38
C ILE A 50 -5.77 7.97 -14.27
N THR A 51 -6.28 8.98 -13.57
CA THR A 51 -7.72 9.22 -13.43
C THR A 51 -8.03 10.64 -13.89
N PRO A 52 -9.14 10.89 -14.62
CA PRO A 52 -9.47 12.23 -15.10
C PRO A 52 -9.76 13.26 -14.00
N ARG A 53 -10.14 12.82 -12.79
CA ARG A 53 -10.63 13.69 -11.70
C ARG A 53 -9.69 13.78 -10.51
N THR A 54 -8.74 12.85 -10.37
CA THR A 54 -7.85 12.76 -9.21
C THR A 54 -6.40 12.72 -9.65
N SER A 55 -5.61 13.69 -9.17
CA SER A 55 -4.16 13.67 -9.35
C SER A 55 -3.54 12.65 -8.40
N ILE A 56 -2.82 11.67 -8.94
CA ILE A 56 -2.12 10.66 -8.16
C ILE A 56 -0.63 10.99 -8.16
N TYR A 57 -0.09 11.30 -6.99
CA TYR A 57 1.33 11.60 -6.80
C TYR A 57 2.19 10.37 -7.13
N ARG A 58 3.14 10.57 -8.04
CA ARG A 58 4.09 9.54 -8.48
C ARG A 58 5.44 10.13 -8.86
N VAL A 59 6.48 9.31 -8.76
CA VAL A 59 7.87 9.70 -8.96
C VAL A 59 8.55 8.67 -9.86
N ARG A 60 9.49 9.09 -10.72
CA ARG A 60 10.23 8.14 -11.58
C ARG A 60 11.29 7.38 -10.79
N GLY A 61 11.30 6.06 -10.93
CA GLY A 61 12.38 5.21 -10.44
C GLY A 61 13.60 5.23 -11.37
N GLY A 62 14.66 4.55 -10.98
CA GLY A 62 15.90 4.43 -11.77
C GLY A 62 15.72 3.60 -13.04
N ASP A 63 14.69 2.77 -13.08
CA ASP A 63 14.25 1.99 -14.25
C ASP A 63 13.37 2.82 -15.22
N GLY A 64 13.14 4.10 -14.94
CA GLY A 64 12.30 5.00 -15.75
C GLY A 64 10.80 4.81 -15.56
N LEU A 65 10.36 3.82 -14.76
CA LEU A 65 8.94 3.58 -14.49
C LEU A 65 8.41 4.57 -13.44
N PRO A 66 7.12 4.95 -13.50
CA PRO A 66 6.49 5.78 -12.49
C PRO A 66 6.08 4.95 -11.26
N TYR A 67 6.26 5.53 -10.06
CA TYR A 67 5.96 4.89 -8.78
C TYR A 67 5.04 5.76 -7.93
N ILE A 68 3.90 5.20 -7.51
CA ILE A 68 2.98 5.83 -6.56
C ILE A 68 3.57 5.71 -5.15
N LEU A 69 3.73 6.84 -4.45
CA LEU A 69 4.39 6.88 -3.14
C LEU A 69 3.44 7.11 -1.96
N ARG A 70 2.13 7.22 -2.21
CA ARG A 70 1.11 7.45 -1.17
C ARG A 70 0.06 6.35 -1.20
N VAL A 71 -0.36 5.88 -0.03
CA VAL A 71 -1.40 4.83 0.12
C VAL A 71 -2.71 5.26 -0.53
N THR A 72 -3.12 6.52 -0.35
CA THR A 72 -4.31 7.09 -0.99
C THR A 72 -4.23 6.99 -2.52
N GLY A 73 -3.07 7.29 -3.10
CA GLY A 73 -2.83 7.14 -4.53
C GLY A 73 -2.94 5.69 -5.01
N VAL A 74 -2.49 4.71 -4.21
CA VAL A 74 -2.67 3.29 -4.52
C VAL A 74 -4.14 2.90 -4.49
N ILE A 75 -4.90 3.38 -3.51
CA ILE A 75 -6.36 3.13 -3.41
C ILE A 75 -7.08 3.71 -4.63
N ASP A 76 -6.77 4.95 -5.01
CA ASP A 76 -7.39 5.60 -6.17
C ASP A 76 -7.02 4.88 -7.47
N PHE A 77 -5.76 4.45 -7.61
CA PHE A 77 -5.30 3.65 -8.75
C PHE A 77 -6.06 2.33 -8.85
N VAL A 78 -6.14 1.56 -7.76
CA VAL A 78 -6.85 0.28 -7.72
C VAL A 78 -8.34 0.46 -8.00
N ARG A 79 -8.99 1.46 -7.40
CA ARG A 79 -10.42 1.73 -7.63
C ARG A 79 -10.75 2.12 -9.06
N HIS A 80 -9.88 2.92 -9.69
CA HIS A 80 -10.08 3.31 -11.08
C HIS A 80 -10.03 2.11 -12.03
N ASN A 81 -9.12 1.18 -11.73
CA ASN A 81 -8.72 0.10 -12.60
C ASN A 81 -9.51 -1.20 -12.40
N TRP A 82 -9.80 -1.54 -11.15
CA TRP A 82 -10.46 -2.79 -10.75
C TRP A 82 -11.88 -2.55 -10.22
N GLY A 83 -12.29 -1.29 -10.05
CA GLY A 83 -13.59 -0.93 -9.50
C GLY A 83 -13.63 -0.97 -7.97
N LEU A 84 -14.85 -1.10 -7.43
CA LEU A 84 -15.06 -1.15 -5.98
C LEU A 84 -14.44 -2.41 -5.36
N PRO A 85 -14.07 -2.39 -4.07
CA PRO A 85 -13.60 -3.60 -3.38
C PRO A 85 -14.66 -4.70 -3.40
N ASP A 86 -14.23 -5.95 -3.61
CA ASP A 86 -15.09 -7.13 -3.53
C ASP A 86 -15.64 -7.34 -2.11
N LYS A 87 -14.88 -6.91 -1.09
CA LYS A 87 -15.33 -6.88 0.31
C LYS A 87 -14.88 -5.60 1.00
N THR A 88 -15.78 -5.07 1.82
CA THR A 88 -15.47 -4.05 2.83
C THR A 88 -15.79 -4.65 4.19
N LEU A 89 -14.77 -4.81 5.02
CA LEU A 89 -14.83 -5.53 6.29
C LEU A 89 -14.46 -4.60 7.45
N THR A 90 -15.04 -4.86 8.62
CA THR A 90 -14.55 -4.32 9.88
C THR A 90 -13.37 -5.16 10.39
N PRO A 91 -12.52 -4.65 11.31
CA PRO A 91 -11.37 -5.40 11.81
C PRO A 91 -11.72 -6.75 12.47
N ASP A 92 -12.86 -6.83 13.14
CA ASP A 92 -13.40 -8.07 13.74
C ASP A 92 -13.79 -9.11 12.69
N GLN A 93 -14.01 -8.69 11.44
CA GLN A 93 -14.30 -9.57 10.30
C GLN A 93 -13.04 -10.01 9.54
N SER A 94 -11.84 -9.69 10.02
CA SER A 94 -10.57 -10.03 9.34
C SER A 94 -10.41 -11.52 9.05
N ALA A 95 -10.98 -12.40 9.86
CA ALA A 95 -10.98 -13.85 9.64
C ALA A 95 -11.68 -14.28 8.34
N THR A 96 -12.57 -13.45 7.77
CA THR A 96 -13.20 -13.71 6.46
C THR A 96 -12.20 -13.69 5.30
N LEU A 97 -11.00 -13.15 5.50
CA LEU A 97 -9.93 -13.17 4.50
C LEU A 97 -9.28 -14.55 4.35
N ASN A 98 -9.44 -15.46 5.31
CA ASN A 98 -8.79 -16.77 5.29
C ASN A 98 -9.16 -17.55 4.02
N GLY A 99 -8.13 -18.01 3.29
CA GLY A 99 -8.27 -18.73 2.02
C GLY A 99 -8.49 -17.84 0.78
N LEU A 100 -8.76 -16.54 0.95
CA LEU A 100 -8.90 -15.59 -0.16
C LEU A 100 -7.54 -15.07 -0.61
N LYS A 101 -7.35 -14.76 -1.89
CA LYS A 101 -6.06 -14.26 -2.41
C LYS A 101 -6.27 -12.94 -3.13
N GLY A 102 -5.53 -11.93 -2.73
CA GLY A 102 -5.79 -10.61 -3.27
C GLY A 102 -4.94 -9.49 -2.73
N LEU A 103 -5.44 -8.28 -2.93
CA LEU A 103 -4.91 -7.05 -2.34
C LEU A 103 -5.81 -6.64 -1.18
N ILE A 104 -5.20 -6.28 -0.05
CA ILE A 104 -5.90 -5.69 1.08
C ILE A 104 -5.42 -4.28 1.35
N VAL A 105 -6.36 -3.40 1.72
CA VAL A 105 -6.09 -2.06 2.25
C VAL A 105 -6.67 -1.99 3.64
N VAL A 106 -5.82 -1.81 4.64
CA VAL A 106 -6.21 -1.60 6.03
C VAL A 106 -6.24 -0.10 6.32
N GLY A 107 -7.42 0.44 6.60
CA GLY A 107 -7.53 1.80 7.12
C GLY A 107 -7.18 1.83 8.60
N VAL A 108 -6.32 2.76 9.01
CA VAL A 108 -5.84 2.89 10.39
C VAL A 108 -6.04 4.33 10.85
N GLN A 109 -6.53 4.50 12.07
CA GLN A 109 -6.57 5.79 12.75
C GLN A 109 -5.45 5.88 13.78
N GLY A 110 -5.00 7.10 14.08
CA GLY A 110 -4.00 7.36 15.13
C GLY A 110 -2.54 7.26 14.70
N TRP A 111 -2.24 6.75 13.50
CA TRP A 111 -0.90 6.85 12.92
C TRP A 111 -0.61 8.29 12.49
N GLY A 112 0.59 8.78 12.80
CA GLY A 112 1.02 10.15 12.47
C GLY A 112 1.56 10.30 11.05
N ASP A 113 1.99 9.20 10.43
CA ASP A 113 2.71 9.16 9.15
C ASP A 113 1.91 8.47 8.02
N ALA A 114 0.79 7.81 8.37
CA ALA A 114 -0.05 7.13 7.39
C ALA A 114 -1.51 7.03 7.86
N THR A 115 -2.44 7.00 6.91
CA THR A 115 -3.87 6.77 7.18
C THR A 115 -4.28 5.30 7.02
N GLY A 116 -3.30 4.41 6.83
CA GLY A 116 -3.53 3.00 6.54
C GLY A 116 -2.33 2.31 5.90
N HIS A 117 -2.57 1.08 5.49
CA HIS A 117 -1.58 0.16 4.95
C HIS A 117 -2.17 -0.59 3.75
N VAL A 118 -1.33 -0.93 2.77
CA VAL A 118 -1.72 -1.71 1.60
C VAL A 118 -0.69 -2.79 1.35
N THR A 119 -1.16 -4.01 1.14
CA THR A 119 -0.31 -5.19 0.96
C THR A 119 -1.04 -6.29 0.19
N LEU A 120 -0.30 -7.28 -0.28
CA LEU A 120 -0.87 -8.50 -0.85
C LEU A 120 -1.24 -9.47 0.26
N TRP A 121 -2.26 -10.28 0.02
CA TRP A 121 -2.78 -11.30 0.92
C TRP A 121 -2.83 -12.64 0.20
N ASP A 122 -2.20 -13.67 0.78
CA ASP A 122 -2.06 -15.00 0.14
C ASP A 122 -3.10 -16.04 0.60
N GLY A 123 -4.05 -15.64 1.46
CA GLY A 123 -5.01 -16.53 2.11
C GLY A 123 -4.68 -16.83 3.58
N SER A 124 -3.49 -16.47 4.04
CA SER A 124 -3.02 -16.73 5.38
C SER A 124 -2.14 -15.62 5.96
N SER A 125 -1.35 -14.97 5.12
CA SER A 125 -0.34 -14.00 5.51
C SER A 125 -0.27 -12.84 4.52
N THR A 126 0.26 -11.71 4.98
CA THR A 126 0.52 -10.56 4.12
C THR A 126 1.88 -10.70 3.44
N GLY A 127 1.99 -10.17 2.22
CA GLY A 127 3.22 -10.26 1.43
C GLY A 127 4.42 -9.52 2.03
N ASP A 128 4.19 -8.62 2.99
CA ASP A 128 5.24 -7.91 3.72
C ASP A 128 5.40 -8.34 5.18
N GLY A 129 4.67 -9.38 5.61
CA GLY A 129 4.78 -9.98 6.94
C GLY A 129 4.13 -9.15 8.06
N THR A 130 3.37 -8.11 7.72
CA THR A 130 2.57 -7.34 8.67
C THR A 130 1.27 -8.07 9.03
N ASP A 131 0.68 -7.73 10.17
CA ASP A 131 -0.60 -8.30 10.62
C ASP A 131 -1.62 -7.20 10.93
N TYR A 132 -1.52 -6.04 10.27
CA TYR A 132 -2.31 -4.85 10.60
C TYR A 132 -3.82 -5.01 10.40
N GLN A 133 -4.27 -6.00 9.63
CA GLN A 133 -5.68 -6.38 9.53
C GLN A 133 -6.21 -7.00 10.84
N ASN A 134 -5.34 -7.53 11.70
CA ASN A 134 -5.70 -8.08 13.00
C ASN A 134 -5.80 -6.96 14.04
N PRO A 135 -6.97 -6.72 14.67
CA PRO A 135 -7.11 -5.68 15.70
C PRO A 135 -6.21 -5.92 16.93
N ASN A 136 -5.70 -7.13 17.14
CA ASN A 136 -4.78 -7.48 18.22
C ASN A 136 -3.30 -7.36 17.83
N SER A 137 -2.98 -6.81 16.64
CA SER A 137 -1.59 -6.60 16.22
C SER A 137 -0.81 -5.76 17.23
N SER A 138 0.48 -6.08 17.37
CA SER A 138 1.41 -5.28 18.18
C SER A 138 1.53 -3.82 17.73
N ALA A 139 1.12 -3.50 16.50
CA ALA A 139 1.05 -2.13 15.99
C ALA A 139 0.01 -1.24 16.70
N TYR A 140 -0.93 -1.85 17.45
CA TYR A 140 -2.05 -1.17 18.11
C TYR A 140 -1.93 -1.14 19.63
N ARG A 141 -0.71 -1.29 20.18
CA ARG A 141 -0.47 -1.20 21.63
C ARG A 141 -0.76 0.18 22.20
N ASN A 142 -0.66 1.23 21.38
CA ASN A 142 -1.09 2.57 21.76
C ASN A 142 -2.62 2.66 21.66
N PRO A 143 -3.35 2.95 22.76
CA PRO A 143 -4.82 3.00 22.76
C PRO A 143 -5.44 3.97 21.74
N GLY A 144 -4.69 4.98 21.30
CA GLY A 144 -5.14 5.93 20.28
C GLY A 144 -5.03 5.41 18.84
N VAL A 145 -4.46 4.23 18.62
CA VAL A 145 -4.19 3.66 17.30
C VAL A 145 -4.98 2.37 17.12
N SER A 146 -5.78 2.29 16.06
CA SER A 146 -6.55 1.09 15.77
C SER A 146 -6.86 0.95 14.28
N PRO A 147 -7.02 -0.28 13.77
CA PRO A 147 -7.60 -0.47 12.45
C PRO A 147 -9.09 -0.08 12.51
N VAL A 148 -9.60 0.47 11.41
CA VAL A 148 -11.00 0.95 11.32
C VAL A 148 -11.78 0.30 10.18
N ARG A 149 -11.09 -0.21 9.16
CA ARG A 149 -11.71 -0.92 8.03
C ARG A 149 -10.67 -1.72 7.26
N ILE A 150 -11.13 -2.72 6.53
CA ILE A 150 -10.33 -3.47 5.56
C ILE A 150 -11.09 -3.48 4.23
N LEU A 151 -10.41 -3.10 3.15
CA LEU A 151 -10.91 -3.24 1.79
C LEU A 151 -10.17 -4.40 1.13
N TYR A 152 -10.86 -5.25 0.40
CA TYR A 152 -10.28 -6.41 -0.28
C TYR A 152 -10.66 -6.41 -1.76
N TRP A 153 -9.68 -6.67 -2.61
CA TRP A 153 -9.86 -6.99 -4.03
C TRP A 153 -9.25 -8.35 -4.32
N GLU A 154 -10.01 -9.23 -4.96
CA GLU A 154 -9.55 -10.55 -5.38
C GLU A 154 -8.59 -10.44 -6.57
N LEU A 155 -7.49 -11.20 -6.51
CA LEU A 155 -6.56 -11.37 -7.63
C LEU A 155 -6.78 -12.76 -8.23
N LYS A 156 -7.11 -12.80 -9.52
CA LYS A 156 -7.40 -14.01 -10.29
C LYS A 156 -6.18 -14.45 -11.11
#